data_AF-A0A1M6QHG9-F1
#
_entry.id   AF-A0A1M6QHG9-F1
#
_cell.length_a   1.000
_cell.length_b   1.000
_cell.length_c   1.000
_cell.angle_alpha   90.00
_cell.angle_beta   90.00
_cell.angle_gamma   90.00
#
_symmetry.space_group_name_H-M   'P 1'
#
loop_
_entity.id
_entity.type
_entity.pdbx_description
1 polymer ?
#
loop_
_entity_poly.entity_id
_entity_poly.type
_entity_poly.pdbx_seq_one_letter_code
_entity_poly.pdbx_strand_id
1 'polypeptide(L)'
;MHTAIDTLFKKGYNKTQIAKMLKIDRKTVRTVLEKLEKHGCVERKEYPSILDPYKEYINIQASKQLSAKRIFQDLQIEYGYEGSYDTVKKYVAKIKKNPPKAYMVLTYLLGEEAQVDFGYIGTIKVNGRHKKAWIFVMTLSYSRYMYVQIVFDAYIHSCLHL
;
A
#
# COMPACT_ATOMS: atom_id res chain seq x y z
N MET A 1 -5.28 -17.57 -17.20
CA MET A 1 -5.45 -18.73 -18.11
C MET A 1 -4.75 -18.49 -19.45
N HIS A 2 -4.98 -17.35 -20.12
CA HIS A 2 -4.33 -17.01 -21.40
C HIS A 2 -2.78 -17.05 -21.35
N THR A 3 -2.17 -16.55 -20.27
CA THR A 3 -0.71 -16.55 -20.06
C THR A 3 -0.10 -17.95 -19.98
N ALA A 4 -0.82 -18.91 -19.39
CA ALA A 4 -0.34 -20.30 -19.25
C ALA A 4 -0.33 -21.02 -20.60
N ILE A 5 -1.33 -20.76 -21.45
CA ILE A 5 -1.41 -21.27 -22.82
C ILE A 5 -0.25 -20.72 -23.65
N ASP A 6 0.01 -19.41 -23.58
CA ASP A 6 1.14 -18.76 -24.27
C ASP A 6 2.49 -19.33 -23.84
N THR A 7 2.69 -19.49 -22.52
CA THR A 7 3.94 -20.01 -21.96
C THR A 7 4.24 -21.44 -22.43
N LEU A 8 3.22 -22.32 -22.42
CA LEU A 8 3.39 -23.71 -22.87
C LEU A 8 3.59 -23.79 -24.39
N PHE A 9 2.96 -22.90 -25.15
CA PHE A 9 3.16 -22.84 -26.59
C PHE A 9 4.57 -22.38 -26.95
N LYS A 10 5.09 -21.34 -26.28
CA LYS A 10 6.49 -20.88 -26.42
C LYS A 10 7.52 -21.94 -26.02
N LYS A 11 7.17 -22.83 -25.08
CA LYS A 11 7.99 -23.99 -24.70
C LYS A 11 7.95 -25.14 -25.73
N GLY A 12 7.21 -24.99 -26.84
CA GLY A 12 7.16 -25.96 -27.94
C GLY A 12 6.10 -27.05 -27.80
N TYR A 13 5.20 -26.98 -26.81
CA TYR A 13 4.13 -27.97 -26.67
C TYR A 13 3.06 -27.79 -27.74
N ASN A 14 2.54 -28.90 -28.27
CA ASN A 14 1.49 -28.86 -29.27
C ASN A 14 0.12 -28.51 -28.65
N LYS A 15 -0.80 -27.97 -29.45
CA LYS A 15 -2.13 -27.51 -29.00
C LYS A 15 -2.94 -28.62 -28.27
N THR A 16 -2.74 -29.88 -28.64
CA THR A 16 -3.39 -31.05 -28.01
C THR A 16 -2.81 -31.38 -26.63
N GLN A 17 -1.49 -31.28 -26.47
CA GLN A 17 -0.79 -31.47 -25.20
C GLN A 17 -1.18 -30.38 -24.21
N ILE A 18 -1.22 -29.13 -24.66
CA ILE A 18 -1.66 -27.99 -23.85
C ILE A 18 -3.10 -28.19 -23.35
N ALA A 19 -4.01 -28.59 -24.24
CA ALA A 19 -5.40 -28.87 -23.89
C ALA A 19 -5.52 -29.97 -22.82
N LYS A 20 -4.76 -31.07 -22.96
CA LYS A 20 -4.74 -32.18 -21.99
C LYS A 20 -4.13 -31.75 -20.64
N MET A 21 -3.03 -31.01 -20.65
CA MET A 21 -2.35 -30.54 -19.44
C MET A 21 -3.20 -29.56 -18.64
N LEU A 22 -3.85 -28.62 -19.31
CA LEU A 22 -4.69 -27.61 -18.66
C LEU A 22 -6.13 -28.07 -18.42
N LYS A 23 -6.52 -29.26 -18.92
CA LYS A 23 -7.89 -29.79 -18.91
C LYS A 23 -8.91 -28.82 -19.52
N ILE A 24 -8.58 -28.25 -20.68
CA ILE A 24 -9.41 -27.29 -21.41
C ILE A 24 -9.67 -27.83 -22.82
N ASP A 25 -10.82 -27.48 -23.42
CA ASP A 25 -11.12 -27.82 -24.80
C ASP A 25 -10.08 -27.27 -25.80
N ARG A 26 -9.66 -28.11 -26.76
CA ARG A 26 -8.62 -27.78 -27.75
C ARG A 26 -9.00 -26.57 -28.62
N LYS A 27 -10.28 -26.33 -28.90
CA LYS A 27 -10.74 -25.15 -29.66
C LYS A 27 -10.49 -23.88 -28.85
N THR A 28 -10.64 -23.91 -27.53
CA THR A 28 -10.33 -22.77 -26.66
C THR A 28 -8.84 -22.43 -26.72
N VAL A 29 -7.96 -23.43 -26.66
CA VAL A 29 -6.50 -23.23 -26.82
C VAL A 29 -6.18 -22.59 -28.18
N ARG A 30 -6.81 -23.08 -29.25
CA ARG A 30 -6.66 -22.52 -30.60
C ARG A 30 -7.10 -21.05 -30.66
N THR A 31 -8.31 -20.73 -30.20
CA THR A 31 -8.85 -19.36 -30.22
C THR A 31 -8.03 -18.40 -29.37
N VAL A 32 -7.47 -18.87 -28.24
CA VAL A 32 -6.60 -18.06 -27.39
C VAL A 32 -5.28 -17.75 -28.10
N LEU A 33 -4.63 -18.73 -28.73
CA LEU A 33 -3.39 -18.51 -29.48
C LEU A 33 -3.62 -17.60 -30.69
N GLU A 34 -4.72 -17.78 -31.43
CA GLU A 34 -5.07 -16.91 -32.56
C GLU A 34 -5.33 -15.45 -32.13
N LYS A 35 -5.91 -15.24 -30.95
CA LYS A 35 -6.10 -13.90 -30.38
C LYS A 35 -4.78 -13.27 -29.92
N LEU A 36 -3.90 -14.07 -29.30
CA LEU A 36 -2.57 -13.63 -28.86
C LEU A 36 -1.67 -13.27 -30.04
N GLU A 37 -1.68 -14.05 -31.12
CA GLU A 37 -0.92 -13.73 -32.34
C GLU A 37 -1.39 -12.43 -33.00
N LYS A 38 -2.71 -12.16 -32.98
CA LYS A 38 -3.27 -10.95 -33.60
C LYS A 38 -3.12 -9.67 -32.78
N HIS A 39 -3.26 -9.75 -31.46
CA HIS A 39 -3.37 -8.55 -30.59
C HIS A 39 -2.29 -8.49 -29.50
N GLY A 40 -1.40 -9.48 -29.39
CA GLY A 40 -0.36 -9.57 -28.35
C GLY A 40 -0.90 -9.92 -26.96
N CYS A 41 -2.13 -9.52 -26.65
CA CYS A 41 -2.83 -9.81 -25.40
C CYS A 41 -4.26 -10.31 -25.65
N VAL A 42 -4.81 -11.07 -24.71
CA VAL A 42 -6.25 -11.37 -24.69
C VAL A 42 -6.90 -10.41 -23.71
N GLU A 43 -7.42 -9.30 -24.22
CA GLU A 43 -8.17 -8.34 -23.42
C GLU A 43 -9.51 -8.94 -23.00
N ARG A 44 -9.85 -8.78 -21.73
CA ARG A 44 -11.18 -9.10 -21.23
C ARG A 44 -12.12 -8.00 -21.73
N LYS A 45 -13.19 -8.38 -22.43
CA LYS A 45 -14.25 -7.43 -22.77
C LYS A 45 -14.76 -6.77 -21.49
N GLU A 46 -14.63 -5.45 -21.43
CA GLU A 46 -15.22 -4.65 -20.37
C GLU A 46 -16.73 -4.58 -20.61
N TYR A 47 -17.51 -4.93 -19.60
CA TYR A 47 -18.96 -4.72 -19.62
C TYR A 47 -19.26 -3.45 -18.86
N PRO A 48 -20.17 -2.60 -19.38
CA PRO A 48 -20.56 -1.41 -18.68
C PRO A 48 -21.16 -1.78 -17.31
N SER A 49 -20.66 -1.15 -16.27
CA SER A 49 -21.23 -1.24 -14.93
C SER A 49 -22.44 -0.34 -14.83
N ILE A 50 -23.43 -0.76 -14.04
CA ILE A 50 -24.55 0.11 -13.65
C ILE A 50 -24.08 1.41 -12.94
N LEU A 51 -22.86 1.40 -12.41
CA LEU A 51 -22.23 2.57 -11.79
C LEU A 51 -21.57 3.50 -12.80
N ASP A 52 -21.31 3.08 -14.03
CA ASP A 52 -20.52 3.87 -15.00
C ASP A 52 -21.02 5.31 -15.16
N PRO A 53 -22.34 5.58 -15.30
CA PRO A 53 -22.87 6.94 -15.38
C PRO A 53 -22.62 7.77 -14.12
N TYR A 54 -22.46 7.12 -12.97
CA TYR A 54 -22.39 7.75 -11.65
C TYR A 54 -20.95 7.82 -11.10
N LYS A 55 -19.96 7.23 -11.79
CA LYS A 55 -18.58 7.13 -11.29
C LYS A 55 -17.96 8.49 -10.98
N GLU A 56 -18.18 9.48 -11.85
CA GLU A 56 -17.64 10.83 -11.67
C GLU A 56 -18.18 11.48 -10.39
N TYR A 57 -19.50 11.44 -10.21
CA TYR A 57 -20.15 11.90 -8.98
C TYR A 57 -19.62 11.18 -7.73
N ILE A 58 -19.56 9.85 -7.77
CA ILE A 58 -19.08 9.04 -6.64
C ILE A 58 -17.63 9.40 -6.29
N ASN A 59 -16.76 9.64 -7.28
CA ASN A 59 -15.36 10.04 -7.05
C ASN A 59 -15.26 11.40 -6.34
N ILE A 60 -16.05 12.39 -6.79
CA ILE A 60 -16.09 13.73 -6.20
C ILE A 60 -16.59 13.66 -4.75
N GLN A 61 -17.63 12.87 -4.48
CA GLN A 61 -18.16 12.76 -3.12
C GLN A 61 -17.27 11.92 -2.21
N ALA A 62 -16.60 10.89 -2.75
CA ALA A 62 -15.63 10.10 -2.02
C ALA A 62 -14.39 10.91 -1.60
N SER A 63 -13.94 11.86 -2.42
CA SER A 63 -12.81 12.75 -2.11
C SER A 63 -13.15 13.74 -0.98
N LYS A 64 -14.42 14.17 -0.88
CA LYS A 64 -14.96 14.92 0.27
C LYS A 64 -15.14 14.09 1.54
N GLN A 65 -14.63 12.85 1.55
CA GLN A 65 -14.71 11.89 2.66
C GLN A 65 -16.14 11.48 3.07
N LEU A 66 -17.17 11.74 2.26
CA LEU A 66 -18.54 11.34 2.56
C LEU A 66 -18.67 9.82 2.74
N SER A 67 -19.61 9.39 3.56
CA SER A 67 -19.87 7.96 3.78
C SER A 67 -20.50 7.33 2.54
N ALA A 68 -20.19 6.05 2.27
CA ALA A 68 -20.79 5.34 1.14
C ALA A 68 -22.33 5.30 1.23
N LYS A 69 -22.89 5.28 2.44
CA LYS A 69 -24.33 5.33 2.68
C LYS A 69 -24.93 6.66 2.24
N ARG A 70 -24.26 7.79 2.53
CA ARG A 70 -24.72 9.11 2.10
C ARG A 70 -24.69 9.23 0.58
N ILE A 71 -23.57 8.82 -0.03
CA ILE A 71 -23.41 8.81 -1.49
C ILE A 71 -24.52 7.97 -2.15
N PHE A 72 -24.85 6.81 -1.60
CA PHE A 72 -25.94 5.98 -2.10
C PHE A 72 -27.31 6.66 -2.00
N GLN A 73 -27.62 7.31 -0.88
CA GLN A 73 -28.88 8.06 -0.72
C GLN A 73 -28.99 9.20 -1.73
N ASP A 74 -27.91 9.98 -1.89
CA ASP A 74 -27.88 11.09 -2.85
C ASP A 74 -28.04 10.56 -4.29
N LEU A 75 -27.44 9.41 -4.63
CA LEU A 75 -27.65 8.75 -5.92
C LEU A 75 -29.10 8.31 -6.15
N GLN A 76 -29.80 7.83 -5.12
CA GLN A 76 -31.21 7.47 -5.25
C GLN A 76 -32.10 8.70 -5.44
N ILE A 77 -31.84 9.78 -4.70
CA ILE A 77 -32.70 10.97 -4.69
C ILE A 77 -32.45 11.85 -5.93
N GLU A 78 -31.19 12.12 -6.26
CA GLU A 78 -30.83 13.10 -7.30
C GLU A 78 -30.73 12.44 -8.68
N TYR A 79 -30.40 11.15 -8.74
CA TYR A 79 -30.08 10.45 -9.98
C TYR A 79 -30.95 9.22 -10.26
N GLY A 80 -31.88 8.88 -9.37
CA GLY A 80 -32.78 7.73 -9.55
C GLY A 80 -32.06 6.37 -9.60
N TYR A 81 -30.95 6.21 -8.89
CA TYR A 81 -30.17 4.98 -8.92
C TYR A 81 -30.94 3.77 -8.38
N GLU A 82 -31.14 2.75 -9.22
CA GLU A 82 -31.88 1.51 -8.89
C GLU A 82 -30.98 0.35 -8.44
N GLY A 83 -29.66 0.52 -8.49
CA GLY A 83 -28.73 -0.54 -8.12
C GLY A 83 -28.58 -0.74 -6.61
N SER A 84 -27.80 -1.75 -6.21
CA SER A 84 -27.64 -2.07 -4.80
C SER A 84 -26.64 -1.16 -4.08
N TYR A 85 -26.88 -0.92 -2.79
CA TYR A 85 -25.96 -0.23 -1.89
C TYR A 85 -24.57 -0.90 -1.85
N ASP A 86 -24.52 -2.24 -1.85
CA ASP A 86 -23.24 -2.97 -1.82
C ASP A 86 -22.35 -2.67 -3.02
N THR A 87 -22.95 -2.40 -4.19
CA THR A 87 -22.21 -2.04 -5.40
C THR A 87 -21.53 -0.69 -5.23
N VAL A 88 -22.24 0.31 -4.71
CA VAL A 88 -21.69 1.63 -4.36
C VAL A 88 -20.64 1.52 -3.26
N LYS A 89 -20.93 0.77 -2.18
CA LYS A 89 -20.02 0.55 -1.06
C LYS A 89 -18.69 -0.05 -1.50
N LYS A 90 -18.72 -1.09 -2.32
CA LYS A 90 -17.51 -1.73 -2.87
C LYS A 90 -16.70 -0.76 -3.74
N TYR A 91 -17.38 0.04 -4.56
CA TYR A 91 -16.72 1.02 -5.42
C TYR A 91 -16.06 2.15 -4.60
N VAL A 92 -16.78 2.73 -3.63
CA VAL A 92 -16.25 3.75 -2.70
C VAL A 92 -15.07 3.20 -1.90
N ALA A 93 -15.14 1.95 -1.43
CA ALA A 93 -14.03 1.32 -0.72
C ALA A 93 -12.78 1.14 -1.60
N LYS A 94 -12.96 0.87 -2.91
CA LYS A 94 -11.85 0.79 -3.88
C LYS A 94 -11.18 2.15 -4.06
N ILE A 95 -11.96 3.23 -4.13
CA ILE A 95 -11.45 4.61 -4.26
C ILE A 95 -10.72 5.05 -2.98
N LYS A 96 -11.30 4.77 -1.82
CA LYS A 96 -10.73 5.13 -0.51
C LYS A 96 -9.59 4.23 -0.04
N LYS A 97 -9.18 3.24 -0.86
CA LYS A 97 -8.08 2.36 -0.50
C LYS A 97 -6.80 3.19 -0.52
N ASN A 98 -6.37 3.64 0.65
CA ASN A 98 -5.08 4.30 0.82
C ASN A 98 -3.98 3.38 0.25
N PRO A 99 -2.99 3.94 -0.47
CA PRO A 99 -1.80 3.17 -0.80
C PRO A 99 -1.24 2.58 0.50
N PRO A 100 -0.77 1.33 0.50
CA PRO A 100 -0.15 0.76 1.69
C PRO A 100 0.94 1.72 2.16
N LYS A 101 0.99 2.02 3.46
CA LYS A 101 2.09 2.80 4.03
C LYS A 101 3.38 2.08 3.62
N ALA A 102 4.19 2.73 2.79
CA ALA A 102 5.49 2.20 2.42
C ALA A 102 6.34 2.21 3.69
N TYR A 103 6.60 1.02 4.24
CA TYR A 103 7.61 0.86 5.28
C TYR A 103 8.94 0.55 4.57
N MET A 104 9.96 1.35 4.83
CA MET A 104 11.32 1.05 4.40
C MET A 104 12.00 0.29 5.54
N VAL A 105 12.35 -0.97 5.30
CA VAL A 105 13.18 -1.73 6.25
C VAL A 105 14.62 -1.31 6.04
N LEU A 106 15.20 -0.66 7.05
CA LEU A 106 16.60 -0.29 7.08
C LEU A 106 17.39 -1.38 7.81
N THR A 107 18.45 -1.87 7.18
CA THR A 107 19.36 -2.87 7.73
C THR A 107 20.73 -2.23 7.92
N TYR A 108 21.33 -2.43 9.10
CA TYR A 108 22.61 -1.84 9.49
C TYR A 108 23.55 -2.92 10.00
N LEU A 109 24.86 -2.69 9.93
CA LEU A 109 25.87 -3.50 10.59
C LEU A 109 26.03 -3.10 12.07
N LEU A 110 26.69 -3.96 12.84
CA LEU A 110 27.06 -3.67 14.22
C LEU A 110 27.91 -2.40 14.30
N GLY A 111 27.44 -1.41 15.06
CA GLY A 111 28.17 -0.14 15.27
C GLY A 111 28.17 0.82 14.08
N GLU A 112 27.47 0.50 12.99
CA GLU A 112 27.43 1.36 11.80
C GLU A 112 26.64 2.65 12.04
N GLU A 113 25.52 2.55 12.75
CA GLU A 113 24.64 3.68 13.02
C GLU A 113 24.07 3.58 14.43
N ALA A 114 23.87 4.74 15.06
CA ALA A 114 23.09 4.90 16.27
C ALA A 114 22.15 6.10 16.11
N GLN A 115 20.94 5.96 16.64
CA GLN A 115 19.97 7.05 16.71
C GLN A 115 20.11 7.76 18.05
N VAL A 116 20.20 9.09 18.01
CA VAL A 116 20.36 9.95 19.17
C VAL A 116 19.11 10.82 19.32
N ASP A 117 18.52 10.81 20.51
CA ASP A 117 17.38 11.65 20.87
C ASP A 117 17.61 12.34 22.23
N PHE A 118 16.92 13.45 22.46
CA PHE A 118 16.96 14.21 23.70
C PHE A 118 15.55 14.44 24.24
N GLY A 119 15.29 13.94 25.46
CA GLY A 119 14.06 14.21 26.19
C GLY A 119 14.26 15.34 27.20
N TYR A 120 13.54 16.46 27.08
CA TYR A 120 13.55 17.49 28.12
C TYR A 120 12.82 17.00 29.38
N ILE A 121 13.47 17.07 30.54
CA ILE A 121 12.90 16.59 31.83
C ILE A 121 12.70 17.71 32.86
N GLY A 122 12.80 18.96 32.44
CA GLY A 122 12.58 20.11 33.32
C GLY A 122 13.88 20.71 33.86
N THR A 123 13.78 21.33 35.03
CA THR A 123 14.90 22.02 35.67
C THR A 123 15.18 21.38 37.03
N ILE A 124 16.40 20.88 37.22
CA ILE A 124 16.82 20.24 38.47
C ILE A 124 17.86 21.10 39.19
N LYS A 125 17.95 20.94 40.51
CA LYS A 125 18.90 21.69 41.35
C LYS A 125 20.23 20.94 41.41
N VAL A 126 21.28 21.51 40.83
CA VAL A 126 22.64 20.97 40.83
C VAL A 126 23.56 22.00 41.47
N ASN A 127 24.25 21.62 42.54
CA ASN A 127 25.16 22.50 43.29
C ASN A 127 24.50 23.84 43.69
N GLY A 128 23.25 23.78 44.15
CA GLY A 128 22.49 24.95 44.59
C GLY A 128 21.88 25.80 43.47
N ARG A 129 22.21 25.55 42.19
CA ARG A 129 21.69 26.30 41.04
C ARG A 129 20.69 25.46 40.26
N HIS A 130 19.63 26.11 39.78
CA HIS A 130 18.67 25.49 38.88
C HIS A 130 19.26 25.39 37.47
N LYS A 131 19.33 24.17 36.94
CA LYS A 131 19.82 23.89 35.58
C LYS A 131 18.78 23.10 34.80
N LYS A 132 18.61 23.42 33.53
CA LYS A 132 17.81 22.61 32.61
C LYS A 132 18.45 21.22 32.49
N ALA A 133 17.64 20.18 32.55
CA ALA A 133 18.08 18.81 32.44
C ALA A 133 17.39 18.14 31.25
N TRP A 134 18.16 17.31 30.57
CA TRP A 134 17.75 16.53 29.42
C TRP A 134 18.15 15.08 29.65
N ILE A 135 17.41 14.14 29.08
CA ILE A 135 17.80 12.75 28.96
C ILE A 135 18.36 12.58 27.55
N PHE A 136 19.66 12.29 27.47
CA PHE A 136 20.31 11.79 26.28
C PHE A 136 19.97 10.31 26.12
N VAL A 137 19.42 9.93 24.96
CA VAL A 137 19.13 8.54 24.60
C VAL A 137 19.87 8.23 23.31
N MET A 138 20.76 7.24 23.35
CA MET A 138 21.43 6.70 22.17
C MET A 138 21.03 5.25 21.98
N THR A 139 20.48 4.91 20.81
CA THR A 139 20.02 3.56 20.48
C THR A 139 20.77 3.03 19.26
N LEU A 140 21.53 1.94 19.42
CA LEU A 140 22.26 1.30 18.32
C LEU A 140 21.32 0.73 17.26
N SER A 141 21.54 1.05 15.97
CA SER A 141 20.65 0.70 14.86
C SER A 141 20.51 -0.81 14.58
N TYR A 142 21.55 -1.59 14.90
CA TYR A 142 21.50 -3.04 14.77
C TYR A 142 20.87 -3.74 15.99
N SER A 143 21.46 -3.57 17.17
CA SER A 143 21.09 -4.36 18.36
C SER A 143 19.94 -3.80 19.17
N ARG A 144 19.50 -2.56 18.88
CA ARG A 144 18.56 -1.78 19.72
C ARG A 144 19.04 -1.56 21.16
N TYR A 145 20.33 -1.79 21.43
CA TYR A 145 20.89 -1.50 22.74
C TYR A 145 20.85 0.00 23.00
N MET A 146 20.39 0.38 24.19
CA MET A 146 20.16 1.77 24.57
C MET A 146 21.15 2.20 25.65
N TYR A 147 21.76 3.35 25.45
CA TYR A 147 22.49 4.11 26.46
C TYR A 147 21.68 5.34 26.84
N VAL A 148 21.52 5.57 28.14
CA VAL A 148 20.70 6.67 28.67
C VAL A 148 21.48 7.42 29.74
N GLN A 149 21.53 8.75 29.62
CA GLN A 149 22.24 9.60 30.57
C GLN A 149 21.52 10.94 30.76
N ILE A 150 21.54 11.48 31.97
CA ILE A 150 21.09 12.86 32.22
C ILE A 150 22.23 13.82 31.83
N VAL A 151 21.92 14.76 30.95
CA VAL A 151 22.83 15.80 30.48
C VAL A 151 22.21 17.19 30.72
N PHE A 152 23.06 18.21 30.88
CA PHE A 152 22.63 19.58 31.19
C PHE A 152 22.63 20.50 29.97
N ASP A 153 23.09 19.99 28.84
CA ASP A 153 23.05 20.61 27.54
C ASP A 153 22.57 19.60 26.48
N ALA A 154 22.06 20.10 25.37
CA ALA A 154 21.55 19.27 24.27
C ALA A 154 22.35 19.56 22.98
N TYR A 155 23.66 19.80 23.12
CA TYR A 155 24.55 20.06 21.98
C TYR A 155 25.20 18.76 21.51
N ILE A 156 25.21 18.55 20.19
CA ILE A 156 25.80 17.36 19.54
C ILE A 156 27.28 17.19 19.92
N HIS A 157 28.03 18.29 20.08
CA HIS A 157 29.45 18.25 20.46
C HIS A 157 29.70 17.72 21.88
N SER A 158 28.76 17.93 22.80
CA SER A 158 28.84 17.42 24.17
C SER A 158 28.73 15.89 24.21
N CYS A 159 28.16 15.28 23.17
CA CYS A 159 27.96 13.83 23.05
C CYS A 159 29.11 13.08 22.41
N LEU A 160 30.07 13.77 21.76
CA LEU A 160 31.23 13.14 21.09
C LEU A 160 32.36 12.72 22.04
N HIS A 161 32.24 13.03 23.33
CA HIS A 161 33.22 12.71 24.37
C HIS A 161 32.76 11.59 25.31
N LEU A 162 31.65 10.91 24.98
CA LEU A 162 31.08 9.76 25.69
C LEU A 162 31.59 8.45 25.09
#